data_AF-A0A537N7E8-F1
#
_entry.id   AF-A0A537N7E8-F1
#
_cell.length_a   1.000
_cell.length_b   1.000
_cell.length_c   1.000
_cell.angle_alpha   90.00
_cell.angle_beta   90.00
_cell.angle_gamma   90.00
#
_symmetry.space_group_name_H-M   'P 1'
#
loop_
_entity.id
_entity.type
_entity.pdbx_description
1 polymer ?
#
loop_
_entity_poly.entity_id
_entity_poly.type
_entity_poly.pdbx_seq_one_letter_code
_entity_poly.pdbx_strand_id
1 'polypeptide(L)'
;MSLRVTQVLLGLSLLLNAFALAGFVFHNWLEPSHPPFAGGRPPPQQPGQQNRWPNPLETLAQDLKLDDEQRKAVQPLIDEYGNTRRDRWRDIGKIREAMSVELQKPAFDMAKIDALVDQMTVLRAEQQKQNLRAIEQMAAKLKPEQQAELHKILAERYGGQGGWRGGQGGQGGGQRERGPRPPQ
;
A
#
# COMPACT_ATOMS: atom_id res chain seq x y z
N MET A 1 14.39 -43.88 23.73
CA MET A 1 13.89 -42.49 23.86
C MET A 1 12.69 -42.50 24.79
N SER A 2 12.62 -41.60 25.78
CA SER A 2 11.50 -41.57 26.73
C SER A 2 10.27 -40.93 26.09
N LEU A 3 9.07 -41.41 26.46
CA LEU A 3 7.78 -40.93 25.95
C LEU A 3 7.65 -39.38 26.04
N ARG A 4 8.24 -38.79 27.09
CA ARG A 4 8.29 -37.34 27.31
C ARG A 4 9.10 -36.60 26.24
N VAL A 5 10.24 -37.16 25.81
CA VAL A 5 11.07 -36.56 24.74
C VAL A 5 10.33 -36.61 23.40
N THR A 6 9.64 -37.71 23.11
CA THR A 6 8.82 -37.83 21.88
C THR A 6 7.66 -36.83 21.89
N GLN A 7 6.98 -36.64 23.02
CA GLN A 7 5.91 -35.63 23.16
C GLN A 7 6.42 -34.20 22.97
N VAL A 8 7.58 -33.87 23.53
CA VAL A 8 8.21 -32.55 23.38
C VAL A 8 8.58 -32.29 21.91
N LEU A 9 9.15 -33.27 21.22
CA LEU A 9 9.52 -33.15 19.81
C LEU A 9 8.30 -33.01 18.90
N LEU A 10 7.22 -33.76 19.17
CA LEU A 10 5.96 -33.64 18.43
C LEU A 10 5.31 -32.27 18.66
N GLY A 11 5.30 -31.77 19.90
CA GLY A 11 4.79 -30.43 20.22
C GLY A 11 5.58 -29.32 19.52
N LEU A 12 6.90 -29.41 19.52
CA LEU A 12 7.78 -28.48 18.80
C LEU A 12 7.56 -28.52 17.29
N SER A 13 7.42 -29.72 16.71
CA SER A 13 7.13 -29.87 15.28
C SER A 13 5.78 -29.25 14.90
N LEU A 14 4.75 -29.45 15.72
CA LEU A 14 3.43 -28.86 15.51
C LEU A 14 3.46 -27.33 15.58
N LEU A 15 4.17 -26.77 16.56
CA LEU A 15 4.34 -25.32 16.69
C LEU A 15 5.08 -24.71 15.51
N LEU A 16 6.14 -25.37 15.04
CA LEU A 16 6.96 -24.86 13.93
C LEU A 16 6.18 -24.89 12.60
N ASN A 17 5.40 -25.94 12.37
CA ASN A 17 4.52 -26.02 11.21
C ASN A 17 3.37 -25.01 11.28
N ALA A 18 2.74 -24.84 12.45
CA ALA A 18 1.72 -23.81 12.64
C ALA A 18 2.28 -22.39 12.41
N PHE A 19 3.50 -22.12 12.87
CA PHE A 19 4.19 -20.84 12.63
C PHE A 19 4.51 -20.63 11.14
N ALA A 20 4.98 -21.66 10.44
CA ALA A 20 5.26 -21.58 9.00
C ALA A 20 3.98 -21.38 8.17
N LEU A 21 2.90 -22.08 8.52
CA LEU A 21 1.59 -21.93 7.87
C LEU A 21 0.99 -20.55 8.16
N ALA A 22 1.06 -20.07 9.41
CA ALA A 22 0.61 -18.74 9.78
C ALA A 22 1.43 -17.64 9.06
N GLY A 23 2.77 -17.80 8.98
CA GLY A 23 3.64 -16.89 8.25
C GLY A 23 3.38 -16.90 6.73
N PHE A 24 3.13 -18.06 6.14
CA PHE A 24 2.77 -18.19 4.72
C PHE A 24 1.40 -17.57 4.41
N VAL A 25 0.39 -17.85 5.23
CA VAL A 25 -0.95 -17.23 5.10
C VAL A 25 -0.85 -15.72 5.32
N PHE A 26 -0.05 -15.26 6.27
CA PHE A 26 0.19 -13.84 6.49
C PHE A 26 0.86 -13.18 5.29
N HIS A 27 1.97 -13.73 4.80
CA HIS A 27 2.74 -13.14 3.70
C HIS A 27 2.01 -13.20 2.34
N ASN A 28 1.19 -14.23 2.11
CA ASN A 28 0.57 -14.48 0.81
C ASN A 28 -0.89 -14.01 0.72
N TRP A 29 -1.53 -13.71 1.86
CA TRP A 29 -2.95 -13.35 1.91
C TRP A 29 -3.25 -12.06 2.71
N LEU A 30 -2.46 -11.74 3.75
CA LEU A 30 -2.66 -10.55 4.59
C LEU A 30 -1.70 -9.41 4.27
N GLU A 31 -0.54 -9.71 3.71
CA GLU A 31 0.23 -8.78 2.89
C GLU A 31 -0.24 -8.94 1.43
N PRO A 32 -1.19 -8.11 0.94
CA PRO A 32 -1.20 -7.86 -0.48
C PRO A 32 0.21 -7.39 -0.81
N SER A 33 0.89 -8.09 -1.72
CA SER A 33 2.06 -7.59 -2.46
C SER A 33 1.88 -6.10 -2.63
N HIS A 34 2.63 -5.34 -1.83
CA HIS A 34 2.39 -3.96 -1.43
C HIS A 34 1.11 -3.32 -2.02
N PRO A 35 0.06 -2.99 -1.24
CA PRO A 35 -0.79 -1.90 -1.71
C PRO A 35 0.17 -0.74 -2.01
N PRO A 36 0.01 0.04 -3.10
CA PRO A 36 0.93 1.11 -3.52
C PRO A 36 1.23 2.20 -2.46
N PHE A 37 0.74 2.00 -1.24
CA PHE A 37 0.64 2.93 -0.14
C PHE A 37 1.02 2.30 1.23
N ALA A 38 1.47 1.04 1.32
CA ALA A 38 1.98 0.48 2.58
C ALA A 38 3.50 0.36 2.56
N GLY A 39 4.19 1.21 3.33
CA GLY A 39 5.62 1.07 3.54
C GLY A 39 6.32 2.14 4.37
N GLY A 40 5.66 3.24 4.74
CA GLY A 40 6.25 4.22 5.64
C GLY A 40 5.21 4.81 6.60
N ARG A 41 5.55 4.90 7.89
CA ARG A 41 5.00 5.98 8.72
C ARG A 41 5.32 7.28 7.96
N PRO A 42 4.36 8.22 7.79
CA PRO A 42 4.71 9.52 7.25
C PRO A 42 5.88 10.08 8.09
N PRO A 43 6.95 10.60 7.47
CA PRO A 43 7.98 11.30 8.22
C PRO A 43 7.29 12.36 9.08
N PRO A 44 7.78 12.62 10.30
CA PRO A 44 7.28 13.74 11.10
C PRO A 44 7.21 14.99 10.23
N GLN A 45 6.04 15.64 10.19
CA GLN A 45 5.87 16.86 9.40
C GLN A 45 6.85 17.91 9.94
N GLN A 46 7.87 18.25 9.16
CA GLN A 46 8.72 19.39 9.47
C GLN A 46 7.89 20.66 9.21
N PRO A 47 7.89 21.66 10.10
CA PRO A 47 7.21 22.92 9.87
C PRO A 47 7.69 23.53 8.54
N GLY A 48 6.76 23.81 7.62
CA GLY A 48 7.07 24.40 6.31
C GLY A 48 7.32 23.40 5.16
N GLN A 49 7.48 22.10 5.43
CA GLN A 49 7.47 21.08 4.38
C GLN A 49 6.11 20.37 4.35
N GLN A 50 5.26 20.77 3.40
CA GLN A 50 4.16 19.91 2.99
C GLN A 50 4.78 18.66 2.34
N ASN A 51 4.95 17.60 3.12
CA ASN A 51 5.19 16.25 2.59
C ASN A 51 3.95 15.84 1.77
N ARG A 52 3.85 16.37 0.55
CA ARG A 52 2.82 16.06 -0.42
C ARG A 52 3.19 14.69 -0.95
N TRP A 53 2.66 13.65 -0.30
CA TRP A 53 2.65 12.31 -0.88
C TRP A 53 2.27 12.43 -2.37
N PRO A 54 2.98 11.74 -3.27
CA PRO A 54 2.69 11.84 -4.69
C PRO A 54 1.20 11.56 -4.90
N ASN A 55 0.48 12.52 -5.47
CA ASN A 55 -0.93 12.34 -5.79
C ASN A 55 -0.99 11.44 -7.04
N PRO A 56 -1.61 10.25 -6.98
CA PRO A 56 -1.67 9.34 -8.13
C PRO A 56 -2.18 9.99 -9.42
N LEU A 57 -3.13 10.93 -9.31
CA LEU A 57 -3.65 11.66 -10.47
C LEU A 57 -2.66 12.70 -11.01
N GLU A 58 -1.85 13.31 -10.13
CA GLU A 58 -0.78 14.22 -10.53
C GLU A 58 0.32 13.45 -11.29
N THR A 59 0.73 12.29 -10.76
CA THR A 59 1.68 11.40 -11.43
C THR A 59 1.12 10.94 -12.78
N LEU A 60 -0.15 10.55 -12.83
CA LEU A 60 -0.79 10.15 -14.09
C LEU A 60 -0.85 11.31 -15.10
N ALA A 61 -1.16 12.53 -14.67
CA ALA A 61 -1.14 13.71 -15.53
C ALA A 61 0.27 14.01 -16.08
N GLN A 62 1.32 13.74 -15.30
CA GLN A 62 2.71 13.83 -15.76
C GLN A 62 3.04 12.75 -16.79
N ASP A 63 2.65 11.49 -16.52
CA ASP A 63 2.88 10.36 -17.43
C ASP A 63 2.18 10.56 -18.78
N LEU A 64 0.96 11.11 -18.76
CA LEU A 64 0.16 11.43 -19.95
C LEU A 64 0.62 12.71 -20.66
N LYS A 65 1.64 13.40 -20.13
CA LYS A 65 2.20 14.63 -20.67
C LYS A 65 1.11 15.65 -21.03
N LEU A 66 0.20 15.90 -20.08
CA LEU A 66 -0.85 16.90 -20.30
C LEU A 66 -0.24 18.27 -20.62
N ASP A 67 -0.84 18.97 -21.58
CA ASP A 67 -0.50 20.36 -21.87
C ASP A 67 -1.06 21.31 -20.79
N ASP A 68 -0.67 22.58 -20.85
CA ASP A 68 -1.02 23.56 -19.82
C ASP A 68 -2.53 23.80 -19.71
N GLU A 69 -3.27 23.70 -20.82
CA GLU A 69 -4.72 23.88 -20.84
C GLU A 69 -5.41 22.67 -20.20
N GLN A 70 -5.00 21.46 -20.57
CA GLN A 70 -5.48 20.21 -19.98
C GLN A 70 -5.15 20.14 -18.49
N ARG A 71 -3.93 20.53 -18.07
CA ARG A 71 -3.54 20.59 -16.65
C ARG A 71 -4.45 21.51 -15.86
N LYS A 72 -4.70 22.73 -16.36
CA LYS A 72 -5.63 23.66 -15.71
C LYS A 72 -7.04 23.08 -15.61
N ALA A 73 -7.50 22.37 -16.65
CA ALA A 73 -8.83 21.76 -16.65
C ALA A 73 -8.97 20.59 -15.67
N VAL A 74 -7.90 19.82 -15.42
CA VAL A 74 -7.92 18.68 -14.48
C VAL A 74 -7.44 19.05 -13.06
N GLN A 75 -6.85 20.22 -12.85
CA GLN A 75 -6.35 20.65 -11.54
C GLN A 75 -7.41 20.60 -10.44
N PRO A 76 -8.67 21.07 -10.65
CA PRO A 76 -9.70 20.99 -9.61
C PRO A 76 -9.99 19.53 -9.19
N LEU A 77 -9.99 18.61 -10.16
CA LEU A 77 -10.17 17.18 -9.92
C LEU A 77 -9.00 16.59 -9.13
N ILE A 78 -7.76 16.96 -9.48
CA ILE A 78 -6.55 16.53 -8.76
C ILE A 78 -6.59 17.01 -7.30
N ASP A 79 -7.01 18.25 -7.08
CA ASP A 79 -7.08 18.84 -5.74
C ASP A 79 -8.20 18.24 -4.90
N GLU A 80 -9.40 18.06 -5.47
CA GLU A 80 -10.52 17.40 -4.82
C GLU A 80 -10.15 15.96 -4.41
N TYR A 81 -9.64 15.17 -5.34
CA TYR A 81 -9.18 13.82 -5.07
C TYR A 81 -8.08 13.80 -4.00
N GLY A 82 -7.15 14.75 -4.07
CA GLY A 82 -6.09 14.93 -3.07
C GLY A 82 -6.65 15.21 -1.67
N ASN A 83 -7.73 15.99 -1.55
CA ASN A 83 -8.39 16.31 -0.28
C ASN A 83 -9.08 15.06 0.29
N THR A 84 -9.90 14.38 -0.51
CA THR A 84 -10.59 13.14 -0.12
C THR A 84 -9.59 12.08 0.33
N ARG A 85 -8.46 11.94 -0.38
CA ARG A 85 -7.40 11.00 0.00
C ARG A 85 -6.79 11.32 1.36
N ARG A 86 -6.62 12.59 1.72
CA ARG A 86 -6.12 12.98 3.07
C ARG A 86 -7.13 12.64 4.16
N ASP A 87 -8.41 12.88 3.92
CA ASP A 87 -9.46 12.51 4.87
C ASP A 87 -9.50 11.00 5.10
N ARG A 88 -9.40 10.21 4.03
CA ARG A 88 -9.31 8.74 4.12
C ARG A 88 -8.08 8.25 4.86
N TRP A 89 -6.93 8.90 4.66
CA TRP A 89 -5.74 8.60 5.44
C TRP A 89 -5.92 8.84 6.93
N ARG A 90 -6.62 9.92 7.30
CA ARG A 90 -6.97 10.20 8.69
C ARG A 90 -7.88 9.11 9.25
N ASP A 91 -8.88 8.65 8.49
CA ASP A 91 -9.78 7.58 8.91
C ASP A 91 -9.05 6.24 9.09
N ILE A 92 -8.17 5.87 8.15
CA ILE A 92 -7.26 4.72 8.28
C ILE A 92 -6.40 4.84 9.54
N GLY A 93 -5.89 6.04 9.82
CA GLY A 93 -5.11 6.34 11.03
C GLY A 93 -5.90 6.02 12.30
N LYS A 94 -7.15 6.48 12.38
CA LYS A 94 -8.05 6.20 13.51
C LYS A 94 -8.31 4.70 13.69
N ILE A 95 -8.56 3.96 12.60
CA ILE A 95 -8.77 2.51 12.67
C ILE A 95 -7.52 1.80 13.17
N ARG A 96 -6.33 2.19 12.69
CA ARG A 96 -5.04 1.63 13.13
C ARG A 96 -4.77 1.91 14.61
N GLU A 97 -5.07 3.12 15.06
CA GLU A 97 -4.94 3.50 16.47
C GLU A 97 -5.91 2.68 17.34
N ALA A 98 -7.18 2.57 16.95
CA ALA A 98 -8.17 1.77 17.66
C ALA A 98 -7.78 0.28 17.72
N MET A 99 -7.23 -0.25 16.61
CA MET A 99 -6.68 -1.60 16.55
C MET A 99 -5.49 -1.77 17.50
N SER A 100 -4.56 -0.82 17.51
CA SER A 100 -3.41 -0.84 18.42
C SER A 100 -3.82 -0.81 19.89
N VAL A 101 -4.84 -0.02 20.24
CA VAL A 101 -5.38 0.04 21.60
C VAL A 101 -5.99 -1.29 22.01
N GLU A 102 -6.72 -1.95 21.10
CA GLU A 102 -7.35 -3.25 21.39
C GLU A 102 -6.30 -4.36 21.58
N LEU A 103 -5.28 -4.38 20.73
CA LEU A 103 -4.19 -5.37 20.78
C LEU A 103 -3.23 -5.18 21.97
N GLN A 104 -3.29 -4.04 22.66
CA GLN A 104 -2.53 -3.81 23.90
C GLN A 104 -3.24 -4.33 25.14
N LYS A 105 -4.50 -4.75 25.04
CA LYS A 105 -5.25 -5.26 26.19
C LYS A 105 -4.79 -6.68 26.57
N PRO A 106 -4.85 -7.06 27.86
CA PRO A 106 -4.51 -8.41 28.30
C PRO A 106 -5.37 -9.52 27.68
N ALA A 107 -6.63 -9.22 27.35
CA ALA A 107 -7.53 -10.08 26.61
C ALA A 107 -8.11 -9.29 25.43
N PHE A 108 -7.98 -9.83 24.23
CA PHE A 108 -8.45 -9.19 23.01
C PHE A 108 -9.95 -9.35 22.87
N ASP A 109 -10.64 -8.26 22.56
CA ASP A 109 -12.02 -8.32 22.08
C ASP A 109 -12.02 -8.61 20.58
N MET A 110 -12.16 -9.89 20.22
CA MET A 110 -12.18 -10.33 18.83
C MET A 110 -13.34 -9.73 18.04
N ALA A 111 -14.51 -9.52 18.66
CA ALA A 111 -15.64 -8.90 17.97
C ALA A 111 -15.33 -7.46 17.55
N LYS A 112 -14.60 -6.73 18.41
CA LYS A 112 -14.14 -5.37 18.07
C LYS A 112 -13.02 -5.36 17.04
N ILE A 113 -12.10 -6.33 17.10
CA ILE A 113 -11.04 -6.47 16.08
C ILE A 113 -11.66 -6.76 14.71
N ASP A 114 -12.61 -7.70 14.62
CA ASP A 114 -13.28 -8.06 13.37
C ASP A 114 -14.00 -6.84 12.77
N ALA A 115 -14.73 -6.08 13.58
CA ALA A 115 -15.37 -4.85 13.13
C ALA A 115 -14.37 -3.80 12.59
N LEU A 116 -13.19 -3.66 13.21
CA LEU A 116 -12.14 -2.75 12.73
C LEU A 116 -11.52 -3.24 11.40
N VAL A 117 -11.37 -4.56 11.23
CA VAL A 117 -10.91 -5.17 9.97
C VAL A 117 -11.93 -4.93 8.86
N ASP A 118 -13.22 -5.12 9.13
CA ASP A 118 -14.29 -4.87 8.16
C ASP A 118 -14.33 -3.40 7.72
N GLN A 119 -14.21 -2.47 8.68
CA GLN A 119 -14.12 -1.05 8.36
C GLN A 119 -12.92 -0.72 7.48
N MET A 120 -11.75 -1.30 7.77
CA MET A 120 -10.54 -1.12 6.94
C MET A 120 -10.77 -1.67 5.52
N THR A 121 -11.42 -2.82 5.40
CA THR A 121 -11.72 -3.48 4.13
C THR A 121 -12.65 -2.64 3.27
N VAL A 122 -13.76 -2.17 3.85
CA VAL A 122 -14.70 -1.28 3.17
C VAL A 122 -14.01 0.01 2.71
N LEU A 123 -13.21 0.63 3.58
CA LEU A 123 -12.54 1.88 3.26
C LEU A 123 -11.54 1.70 2.10
N ARG A 124 -10.77 0.61 2.09
CA ARG A 124 -9.86 0.28 0.99
C ARG A 124 -10.60 0.05 -0.33
N ALA A 125 -11.71 -0.69 -0.30
CA ALA A 125 -12.52 -0.93 -1.48
C ALA A 125 -13.10 0.37 -2.04
N GLU A 126 -13.65 1.23 -1.19
CA GLU A 126 -14.16 2.54 -1.60
C GLU A 126 -13.05 3.44 -2.17
N GLN A 127 -11.85 3.42 -1.58
CA GLN A 127 -10.70 4.14 -2.12
C GLN A 127 -10.33 3.69 -3.53
N GLN A 128 -10.32 2.38 -3.80
CA GLN A 128 -10.03 1.85 -5.14
C GLN A 128 -11.09 2.29 -6.16
N LYS A 129 -12.37 2.20 -5.80
CA LYS A 129 -13.48 2.65 -6.67
C LYS A 129 -13.38 4.14 -6.98
N GLN A 130 -13.12 4.97 -5.96
CA GLN A 130 -12.96 6.41 -6.13
C GLN A 130 -11.77 6.75 -7.04
N ASN A 131 -10.66 6.03 -6.91
CA ASN A 131 -9.51 6.22 -7.80
C ASN A 131 -9.86 5.95 -9.26
N LEU A 132 -10.56 4.85 -9.55
CA LEU A 132 -10.99 4.54 -10.92
C LEU A 132 -11.98 5.57 -11.47
N ARG A 133 -12.93 6.05 -10.65
CA ARG A 133 -13.85 7.14 -11.05
C ARG A 133 -13.11 8.44 -11.35
N ALA A 134 -12.09 8.78 -10.57
CA ALA A 134 -11.31 9.98 -10.83
C ALA A 134 -10.47 9.85 -12.11
N ILE A 135 -9.94 8.65 -12.39
CA ILE A 135 -9.25 8.35 -13.65
C ILE A 135 -10.22 8.47 -14.83
N GLU A 136 -11.44 7.95 -14.72
CA GLU A 136 -12.49 8.08 -15.73
C GLU A 136 -12.83 9.56 -16.02
N GLN A 137 -13.00 10.37 -14.97
CA GLN A 137 -13.24 11.81 -15.12
C GLN A 137 -12.07 12.54 -15.78
N MET A 138 -10.83 12.16 -15.46
CA MET A 138 -9.64 12.67 -16.13
C MET A 138 -9.60 12.25 -17.61
N ALA A 139 -9.94 11.00 -17.92
CA ALA A 139 -9.95 10.44 -19.27
C ALA A 139 -10.84 11.24 -20.23
N ALA A 140 -11.97 11.76 -19.72
CA ALA A 140 -12.88 12.62 -20.48
C ALA A 140 -12.27 13.97 -20.93
N LYS A 141 -11.10 14.35 -20.40
CA LYS A 141 -10.36 15.58 -20.76
C LYS A 141 -9.12 15.31 -21.62
N LEU A 142 -8.87 14.05 -21.96
CA LEU A 142 -7.70 13.63 -22.73
C LEU A 142 -7.97 13.66 -24.24
N LYS A 143 -6.92 13.88 -25.02
CA LYS A 143 -6.92 13.66 -26.47
C LYS A 143 -6.95 12.16 -26.78
N PRO A 144 -7.41 11.73 -27.97
CA PRO A 144 -7.49 10.30 -28.32
C PRO A 144 -6.16 9.55 -28.14
N GLU A 145 -5.04 10.17 -28.51
CA GLU A 145 -3.70 9.57 -28.34
C GLU A 145 -3.34 9.36 -26.86
N GLN A 146 -3.70 10.31 -25.99
CA GLN A 146 -3.48 10.22 -24.55
C GLN A 146 -4.42 9.19 -23.90
N GLN A 147 -5.63 8.99 -24.43
CA GLN A 147 -6.53 7.93 -23.97
C GLN A 147 -5.95 6.55 -24.25
N ALA A 148 -5.36 6.34 -25.43
CA ALA A 148 -4.68 5.09 -25.75
C ALA A 148 -3.51 4.82 -24.77
N GLU A 149 -2.71 5.85 -24.47
CA GLU A 149 -1.62 5.71 -23.50
C GLU A 149 -2.14 5.47 -22.08
N LEU A 150 -3.24 6.11 -21.69
CA LEU A 150 -3.91 5.85 -20.41
C LEU A 150 -4.31 4.37 -20.29
N HIS A 151 -4.95 3.80 -21.32
CA HIS A 151 -5.34 2.39 -21.30
C HIS A 151 -4.15 1.45 -21.12
N LYS A 152 -3.03 1.74 -21.78
CA LYS A 152 -1.78 0.98 -21.61
C LYS A 152 -1.25 1.07 -20.18
N ILE A 153 -1.16 2.29 -19.64
CA ILE A 153 -0.74 2.53 -18.25
C ILE A 153 -1.64 1.77 -17.25
N LEU A 154 -2.95 1.77 -17.47
CA LEU A 154 -3.90 1.05 -16.62
C LEU A 154 -3.73 -0.46 -16.74
N ALA A 155 -3.59 -0.99 -17.96
CA ALA A 155 -3.37 -2.43 -18.18
C ALA A 155 -2.07 -2.91 -17.52
N GLU A 156 -0.99 -2.12 -17.59
CA GLU A 156 0.27 -2.44 -16.91
C GLU A 156 0.13 -2.40 -15.38
N ARG A 157 -0.54 -1.37 -14.84
CA ARG A 157 -0.66 -1.14 -13.39
C ARG A 157 -1.66 -2.04 -12.69
N TYR A 158 -2.73 -2.46 -13.38
CA TYR A 158 -3.83 -3.25 -12.82
C TYR A 158 -3.90 -4.68 -13.37
N GLY A 159 -3.42 -4.91 -14.59
CA GLY A 159 -3.44 -6.23 -15.26
C GLY A 159 -2.09 -6.95 -15.27
N GLY A 160 -0.98 -6.27 -14.95
CA GLY A 160 0.36 -6.85 -14.90
C GLY A 160 0.72 -7.48 -13.55
N GLN A 161 1.65 -8.43 -13.56
CA GLN A 161 2.26 -9.08 -12.38
C GLN A 161 3.13 -8.12 -11.53
N GLY A 162 3.20 -6.85 -11.91
CA GLY A 162 3.89 -5.78 -11.19
C GLY A 162 2.93 -4.64 -10.89
N GLY A 163 2.27 -4.69 -9.74
CA GLY A 163 1.56 -3.52 -9.22
C GLY A 163 2.48 -2.30 -9.18
N TRP A 164 1.93 -1.11 -9.41
CA TRP A 164 2.51 0.24 -9.26
C TRP A 164 3.96 0.29 -8.74
N ARG A 165 4.93 -0.11 -9.57
CA ARG A 165 6.31 0.30 -9.40
C ARG A 165 6.37 1.73 -9.92
N GLY A 166 6.49 2.69 -9.01
CA GLY A 166 6.76 4.08 -9.35
C GLY A 166 7.91 4.13 -10.34
N GLY A 167 7.61 4.52 -11.57
CA GLY A 167 8.62 4.77 -12.59
C GLY A 167 9.33 6.07 -12.26
N GLN A 168 10.41 6.00 -11.47
CA GLN A 168 11.66 6.74 -11.68
C GLN A 168 12.71 6.26 -10.67
N GLY A 169 13.74 5.54 -11.13
CA GLY A 169 14.81 5.03 -10.27
C GLY A 169 15.29 3.61 -10.56
N GLY A 170 15.10 3.09 -11.77
CA GLY A 170 15.85 1.92 -12.24
C GLY A 170 17.30 2.30 -12.50
N GLN A 171 18.11 2.38 -11.44
CA GLN A 171 19.57 2.32 -11.54
C GLN A 171 20.05 1.12 -10.73
N GLY A 172 20.48 0.10 -11.48
CA GLY A 172 21.57 -0.80 -11.13
C GLY A 172 21.52 -1.50 -9.78
N GLY A 173 21.22 -2.80 -9.83
CA GLY A 173 21.81 -3.71 -8.85
C GLY A 173 23.33 -3.51 -8.80
N GLY A 174 23.84 -3.22 -7.61
CA GLY A 174 25.26 -3.05 -7.33
C GLY A 174 25.54 -3.46 -5.89
N GLN A 175 26.01 -4.71 -5.75
CA GLN A 175 26.89 -5.22 -4.71
C GLN A 175 26.77 -4.61 -3.30
N ARG A 176 26.18 -5.39 -2.38
CA ARG A 176 26.55 -5.32 -0.96
C ARG A 176 28.01 -5.78 -0.86
N GLU A 177 28.94 -4.84 -0.93
CA GLU A 177 30.32 -5.08 -0.50
C GLU A 177 30.29 -5.42 1.00
N ARG A 178 30.54 -6.71 1.30
CA ARG A 178 30.99 -7.15 2.61
C ARG A 178 32.32 -6.44 2.89
N GLY A 179 32.30 -5.50 3.83
CA GLY A 179 33.54 -4.99 4.43
C GLY A 179 34.34 -6.15 5.06
N PRO A 180 35.68 -6.07 5.06
CA PRO A 180 36.54 -7.14 5.55
C PRO A 180 36.37 -7.35 7.07
N ARG A 181 36.37 -8.62 7.50
CA ARG A 181 36.43 -9.00 8.92
C ARG A 181 37.76 -8.52 9.52
N PRO A 182 37.79 -8.06 10.78
CA PRO A 182 39.04 -7.81 11.49
C PRO A 182 39.77 -9.14 11.74
N PRO A 183 41.12 -9.16 11.70
CA PRO A 183 41.91 -10.33 12.06
C PRO A 183 41.79 -10.62 13.57
N GLN A 184 41.90 -11.90 13.90
CA GLN A 184 41.95 -12.45 15.25
C GLN A 184 43.29 -12.15 15.91
#